data_AF-A0A087D578-F1
#
_entry.id   AF-A0A087D578-F1
#
_cell.length_a   1.000
_cell.length_b   1.000
_cell.length_c   1.000
_cell.angle_alpha   90.00
_cell.angle_beta   90.00
_cell.angle_gamma   90.00
#
_symmetry.space_group_name_H-M   'P 1'
#
loop_
_entity.id
_entity.type
_entity.pdbx_description
1 polymer ?
#
loop_
_entity_poly.entity_id
_entity_poly.type
_entity_poly.pdbx_seq_one_letter_code
_entity_poly.pdbx_strand_id
1 'polypeptide(L)'
;MTCTWQSGDKEIDFIARRGDTVSYYQVTYLLGSQQTVDREFGVFDAVRDNWPKYVLSMDEFPQTHNGIRGINIIDWLLAKD
;
A
#
# COMPACT_ATOMS: atom_id res chain seq x y z
N MET A 1 -8.60 -2.80 14.13
CA MET A 1 -8.33 -2.57 12.70
C MET A 1 -9.49 -1.74 12.18
N THR A 2 -9.36 -0.41 12.22
CA THR A 2 -10.38 0.48 11.68
C THR A 2 -9.79 1.87 11.50
N CYS A 3 -9.76 2.33 10.25
CA CYS A 3 -10.09 3.68 9.78
C CYS A 3 -9.48 3.82 8.37
N THR A 4 -10.33 3.86 7.36
CA THR A 4 -9.98 4.32 6.01
C THR A 4 -9.62 5.80 6.10
N TRP A 5 -8.52 6.21 5.48
CA TRP A 5 -8.11 7.61 5.44
C TRP A 5 -8.40 8.19 4.06
N GLN A 6 -9.19 9.25 4.05
CA GLN A 6 -9.59 9.94 2.84
C GLN A 6 -8.97 11.35 2.82
N SER A 7 -8.31 11.70 1.73
CA SER A 7 -7.83 13.06 1.48
C SER A 7 -8.08 13.45 0.04
N GLY A 8 -9.07 14.31 -0.16
CA GLY A 8 -9.61 14.61 -1.49
C GLY A 8 -10.20 13.36 -2.15
N ASP A 9 -9.79 13.09 -3.38
CA ASP A 9 -10.24 11.94 -4.18
C ASP A 9 -9.41 10.66 -3.97
N LYS A 10 -8.42 10.70 -3.07
CA LYS A 10 -7.52 9.57 -2.79
C LYS A 10 -7.89 8.94 -1.44
N GLU A 11 -8.03 7.62 -1.42
CA GLU A 11 -8.36 6.81 -0.24
C GLU A 11 -7.27 5.76 -0.03
N ILE A 12 -6.83 5.59 1.21
CA ILE A 12 -5.94 4.49 1.63
C ILE A 12 -6.81 3.42 2.29
N ASP A 13 -6.76 2.19 1.78
CA ASP A 13 -7.60 1.09 2.25
C ASP A 13 -7.38 0.78 3.74
N PHE A 14 -6.12 0.69 4.18
CA PHE A 14 -5.81 0.33 5.55
C PHE A 14 -4.67 1.13 6.16
N ILE A 15 -4.88 1.53 7.42
CA ILE A 15 -3.84 2.04 8.30
C ILE A 15 -3.69 1.06 9.47
N ALA A 16 -2.51 0.47 9.60
CA ALA A 16 -2.17 -0.33 10.77
C ALA A 16 -1.38 0.52 11.76
N ARG A 17 -1.69 0.35 13.06
CA ARG A 17 -0.96 0.99 14.14
C ARG A 17 -0.56 -0.06 15.17
N ARG A 18 0.72 -0.09 15.53
CA ARG A 18 1.27 -0.97 16.56
C ARG A 18 2.06 -0.13 17.56
N GLY A 19 1.41 0.24 18.67
CA GLY A 19 1.95 1.23 19.60
C GLY A 19 2.09 2.60 18.92
N ASP A 20 3.33 3.08 18.83
CA ASP A 20 3.66 4.37 18.21
C ASP A 20 4.10 4.25 16.74
N THR A 21 4.15 3.04 16.19
CA THR A 21 4.43 2.85 14.76
C THR A 21 3.15 2.81 13.95
N VAL A 22 3.19 3.46 12.79
CA VAL A 22 2.10 3.49 11.81
C VAL A 22 2.60 2.89 10.50
N SER A 23 1.73 2.18 9.80
CA SER A 23 1.98 1.62 8.47
C SER A 23 0.75 1.79 7.59
N TYR A 24 0.97 2.10 6.32
CA TYR A 24 -0.11 2.32 5.34
C TYR A 24 -0.11 1.21 4.29
N TYR A 25 -1.31 0.72 3.94
CA TYR A 25 -1.48 -0.36 2.98
C TYR A 25 -2.57 0.00 1.96
N GLN A 26 -2.20 -0.12 0.69
CA GLN A 26 -3.10 -0.09 -0.45
C GLN A 26 -3.21 -1.50 -1.03
N VAL A 27 -4.40 -1.97 -1.37
CA VAL A 27 -4.63 -3.33 -1.86
C VAL A 27 -5.21 -3.29 -3.28
N THR A 28 -4.61 -4.04 -4.19
CA THR A 28 -5.06 -4.14 -5.59
C THR A 28 -4.98 -5.58 -6.09
N TYR A 29 -5.75 -5.91 -7.13
CA TYR A 29 -5.74 -7.26 -7.71
C TYR A 29 -4.58 -7.44 -8.70
N LEU A 30 -4.44 -6.54 -9.68
CA LEU A 30 -3.40 -6.59 -10.72
C LEU A 30 -2.92 -5.18 -11.05
N LEU A 31 -1.61 -4.97 -11.04
CA LEU A 31 -0.94 -3.79 -11.59
C LEU A 31 -0.73 -3.97 -13.10
N GLY A 32 -1.82 -4.28 -13.81
CA GLY A 32 -1.78 -4.66 -15.23
C GLY A 32 -1.43 -3.52 -16.21
N SER A 33 -1.27 -2.29 -15.74
CA SER A 33 -0.85 -1.15 -16.57
C SER A 33 -0.05 -0.13 -15.75
N GLN A 34 0.81 0.65 -16.43
CA GLN A 34 1.54 1.75 -15.79
C GLN A 34 0.59 2.78 -15.17
N GLN A 35 -0.58 3.01 -15.77
CA GLN A 35 -1.60 3.90 -15.22
C GLN A 35 -2.15 3.39 -13.88
N THR A 36 -2.34 2.08 -13.74
CA THR A 36 -2.75 1.46 -12.48
C THR A 36 -1.65 1.61 -11.43
N VAL A 37 -0.39 1.37 -11.80
CA VAL A 37 0.76 1.61 -10.92
C VAL A 37 0.78 3.06 -10.43
N ASP A 38 0.73 4.03 -11.33
CA ASP A 38 0.78 5.45 -10.95
C ASP A 38 -0.38 5.84 -10.03
N ARG A 39 -1.58 5.25 -10.24
CA ARG A 39 -2.74 5.47 -9.39
C ARG A 39 -2.56 4.88 -8.00
N GLU A 40 -2.25 3.58 -7.89
CA GLU A 40 -2.17 2.87 -6.60
C GLU A 40 -1.02 3.41 -5.74
N PHE A 41 0.13 3.71 -6.36
CA PHE A 41 1.27 4.29 -5.65
C PHE A 41 1.05 5.78 -5.35
N GLY A 42 0.37 6.51 -6.25
CA GLY A 42 0.05 7.92 -6.08
C GLY A 42 -0.94 8.21 -4.96
N VAL A 43 -1.67 7.20 -4.43
CA VAL A 43 -2.52 7.37 -3.24
C VAL A 43 -1.71 7.96 -2.07
N PHE A 44 -0.44 7.60 -1.97
CA PHE A 44 0.43 8.02 -0.88
C PHE A 44 1.01 9.43 -1.00
N ASP A 45 0.84 10.12 -2.13
CA ASP A 45 1.39 11.48 -2.34
C ASP A 45 0.84 12.49 -1.32
N ALA A 46 -0.37 12.26 -0.81
CA ALA A 46 -1.00 13.11 0.19
C ALA A 46 -0.45 12.87 1.61
N VAL A 47 0.27 11.77 1.83
CA VAL A 47 0.82 11.36 3.12
C VAL A 47 2.25 11.91 3.25
N ARG A 48 2.39 12.98 4.05
CA ARG A 48 3.67 13.71 4.21
C ARG A 48 4.60 13.15 5.28
N ASP A 49 4.23 12.05 5.93
CA ASP A 49 5.09 11.40 6.91
C ASP A 49 6.08 10.40 6.27
N ASN A 50 7.02 9.93 7.08
CA ASN A 50 8.02 8.94 6.70
C ASN A 50 7.69 7.53 7.22
N TRP A 51 6.42 7.25 7.55
CA TRP A 51 6.02 5.91 7.95
C TRP A 51 6.03 4.97 6.74
N PRO A 52 6.26 3.66 6.96
CA PRO A 52 6.31 2.67 5.90
C PRO A 52 4.96 2.56 5.16
N LYS A 53 5.06 2.48 3.84
CA LYS A 53 3.93 2.43 2.91
C LYS A 53 4.07 1.20 2.01
N TYR A 54 2.96 0.52 1.77
CA TYR A 54 2.92 -0.76 1.09
C TYR A 54 1.79 -0.83 0.07
N VAL A 55 2.06 -1.47 -1.06
CA VAL A 55 1.05 -1.88 -2.04
C VAL A 55 1.01 -3.40 -2.06
N LEU A 56 -0.11 -3.98 -1.65
CA LEU A 56 -0.36 -5.42 -1.70
C LEU A 56 -1.07 -5.76 -3.01
N SER A 57 -0.49 -6.67 -3.80
CA SER A 57 -1.04 -7.07 -5.10
C SER A 57 -0.96 -8.59 -5.32
N MET A 58 -1.68 -9.14 -6.29
CA MET A 58 -1.45 -10.53 -6.72
C MET A 58 -0.42 -10.65 -7.85
N ASP A 59 0.32 -9.57 -8.16
CA ASP A 59 1.35 -9.61 -9.19
C ASP A 59 2.48 -10.57 -8.81
N GLU A 60 2.98 -11.31 -9.81
CA GLU A 60 4.12 -12.23 -9.67
C GLU A 60 5.43 -11.47 -9.38
N PHE A 61 5.54 -10.24 -9.88
CA PHE A 61 6.71 -9.37 -9.72
C PHE A 61 6.31 -8.06 -9.04
N PRO A 62 6.11 -8.06 -7.71
CA PRO A 62 5.75 -6.84 -6.99
C PRO A 62 6.86 -5.79 -7.13
N GLN A 63 6.49 -4.59 -7.57
CA GLN A 63 7.42 -3.52 -7.83
C GLN A 63 7.50 -2.54 -6.65
N THR A 64 8.70 -2.02 -6.38
CA THR A 64 8.90 -0.91 -5.44
C THR A 64 9.01 0.38 -6.23
N HIS A 65 8.26 1.40 -5.83
CA HIS A 65 8.24 2.69 -6.53
C HIS A 65 8.31 3.82 -5.51
N ASN A 66 9.21 4.79 -5.70
CA ASN A 66 9.38 5.96 -4.81
C ASN A 66 9.48 5.61 -3.30
N GLY A 67 10.13 4.49 -2.95
CA GLY A 67 10.27 4.04 -1.56
C GLY A 67 9.03 3.34 -0.98
N ILE A 68 7.94 3.23 -1.74
CA ILE A 68 6.75 2.43 -1.41
C ILE A 68 7.01 0.99 -1.85
N ARG A 69 6.83 0.04 -0.93
CA ARG A 69 7.13 -1.37 -1.18
C ARG A 69 5.93 -2.10 -1.77
N GLY A 70 6.06 -2.63 -2.98
CA GLY A 70 5.15 -3.64 -3.50
C GLY A 70 5.41 -4.99 -2.84
N ILE A 71 4.34 -5.69 -2.45
CA ILE A 71 4.41 -7.03 -1.88
C ILE A 71 3.32 -7.89 -2.50
N ASN A 72 3.64 -9.14 -2.81
CA ASN A 72 2.61 -10.11 -3.18
C ASN A 72 1.73 -10.44 -1.96
N ILE A 73 0.42 -10.27 -2.09
CA ILE A 73 -0.51 -10.42 -0.96
C ILE A 73 -0.58 -11.86 -0.44
N ILE A 74 -0.41 -12.86 -1.31
CA ILE A 74 -0.46 -14.27 -0.91
C ILE A 74 0.76 -14.58 -0.04
N ASP A 75 1.95 -14.17 -0.51
CA ASP A 75 3.18 -14.33 0.26
C ASP A 75 3.10 -13.57 1.60
N TRP A 76 2.53 -12.37 1.59
CA TRP A 76 2.34 -11.57 2.80
C TRP A 76 1.42 -12.25 3.83
N LEU A 77 0.32 -12.86 3.37
CA LEU A 77 -0.63 -13.57 4.23
C LEU A 77 -0.07 -14.90 4.76
N LEU A 78 0.81 -15.54 3.99
CA LEU A 78 1.41 -16.84 4.34
C LEU A 78 2.74 -16.71 5.09
N ALA A 79 3.34 -15.51 5.13
CA ALA A 79 4.53 -15.24 5.92
C ALA A 79 4.27 -15.60 7.39
N LYS A 80 5.07 -16.51 7.93
CA LYS A 80 5.09 -16.81 9.36
C LYS A 80 6.07 -15.85 10.04
N ASP A 81 5.63 -15.23 11.13
CA ASP A 81 6.47 -14.43 12.04
C ASP A 81 7.69 -15.22 12.55
#